data_AF-A0A929IKC7-F1
#
_entry.id   AF-A0A929IKC7-F1
#
_cell.length_a   1.000
_cell.length_b   1.000
_cell.length_c   1.000
_cell.angle_alpha   90.00
_cell.angle_beta   90.00
_cell.angle_gamma   90.00
#
_symmetry.space_group_name_H-M   'P 1'
#
loop_
_entity.id
_entity.type
_entity.pdbx_description
1 polymer ?
#
loop_
_entity_poly.entity_id
_entity_poly.type
_entity_poly.pdbx_seq_one_letter_code
_entity_poly.pdbx_strand_id
1 'polypeptide(L)'
;MFRRLVQYGSDNVWHAVLRCKQVVRFWVAISMLVAVAVDVPTVPSWAAEEIPTVEGITAALMTRDIYRIQRTLKITTVRVLSDRSGRKQFIIDLWRDEGLKYPNLPWDIITSVQVRVYLANILVPVAQTGRDGLNSNDFLNYAWDAAESPDDEVVRVAFNVIAGFDEARVVQRIENYLSEQQRGTYASFYGAVWALAEMCNKDASRLLDKLETQEIDRERLEIIAEARQQWEVQKKRSNYCK
;
A
#
# COMPACT_ATOMS: atom_id res chain seq x y z
N MET A 1 34.23 11.18 -71.52
CA MET A 1 35.43 11.10 -72.39
C MET A 1 36.63 11.50 -71.54
N PHE A 2 37.50 10.53 -71.24
CA PHE A 2 38.91 10.62 -70.82
C PHE A 2 39.40 11.60 -69.71
N ARG A 3 39.77 10.97 -68.58
CA ARG A 3 41.09 10.99 -67.89
C ARG A 3 41.78 12.34 -67.60
N ARG A 4 42.12 12.57 -66.31
CA ARG A 4 43.45 12.21 -65.75
C ARG A 4 43.52 12.46 -64.23
N LEU A 5 43.98 11.42 -63.53
CA LEU A 5 44.65 11.45 -62.23
C LEU A 5 46.05 12.09 -62.39
N VAL A 6 46.48 12.86 -61.38
CA VAL A 6 47.89 13.00 -60.99
C VAL A 6 47.96 13.07 -59.46
N GLN A 7 48.77 12.19 -58.89
CA GLN A 7 49.16 12.04 -57.48
C GLN A 7 50.17 13.12 -57.06
N TYR A 8 50.16 13.50 -55.78
CA TYR A 8 51.32 13.68 -54.88
C TYR A 8 50.73 13.66 -53.45
N GLY A 9 51.06 12.69 -52.59
CA GLY A 9 52.21 12.73 -51.66
C GLY A 9 51.83 13.59 -50.44
N SER A 10 51.96 13.22 -49.18
CA SER A 10 52.71 12.19 -48.46
C SER A 10 52.28 12.32 -46.99
N ASP A 11 52.28 11.21 -46.26
CA ASP A 11 52.64 11.11 -44.84
C ASP A 11 52.12 12.19 -43.87
N ASN A 12 51.08 11.86 -43.08
CA ASN A 12 50.94 12.24 -41.64
C ASN A 12 49.53 12.02 -41.06
N VAL A 13 48.99 10.79 -41.07
CA VAL A 13 47.78 10.50 -40.25
C VAL A 13 47.88 9.23 -39.39
N TRP A 14 48.96 8.45 -39.49
CA TRP A 14 49.13 7.22 -38.71
C TRP A 14 49.84 7.38 -37.35
N HIS A 15 49.91 8.61 -36.80
CA HIS A 15 50.48 8.85 -35.46
C HIS A 15 49.48 9.26 -34.36
N ALA A 16 48.17 9.26 -34.62
CA ALA A 16 47.17 9.59 -33.61
C ALA A 16 46.49 8.38 -32.94
N VAL A 17 46.83 7.13 -33.31
CA VAL A 17 46.12 5.93 -32.83
C VAL A 17 46.94 5.08 -31.83
N LEU A 18 48.16 5.49 -31.48
CA LEU A 18 49.05 4.68 -30.61
C LEU A 18 49.60 5.43 -29.37
N ARG A 19 48.86 6.40 -28.82
CA ARG A 19 49.17 7.00 -27.50
C ARG A 19 47.95 7.20 -26.60
N CYS A 20 47.12 6.17 -26.46
CA CYS A 20 46.15 6.07 -25.36
C CYS A 20 46.00 4.63 -24.84
N LYS A 21 47.10 3.87 -24.82
CA LYS A 21 47.16 2.52 -24.21
C LYS A 21 48.04 2.47 -22.94
N GLN A 22 48.29 3.61 -22.30
CA GLN A 22 49.06 3.69 -21.04
C GLN A 22 48.39 4.56 -19.96
N VAL A 23 47.06 4.55 -19.88
CA VAL A 23 46.31 5.05 -18.70
C VAL A 23 45.40 3.95 -18.11
N VAL A 24 45.50 2.71 -18.61
CA VAL A 24 44.62 1.58 -18.23
C VAL A 24 45.22 0.70 -17.12
N ARG A 25 46.24 1.15 -16.38
CA ARG A 25 46.89 0.32 -15.34
C ARG A 25 47.22 1.01 -14.01
N PHE A 26 46.57 2.12 -13.68
CA PHE A 26 46.87 2.83 -12.41
C PHE A 26 45.65 3.29 -11.61
N TRP A 27 44.52 2.59 -11.71
CA TRP A 27 43.37 2.76 -10.80
C TRP A 27 42.74 1.43 -10.37
N VAL A 28 43.57 0.40 -10.17
CA VAL A 28 43.18 -0.90 -9.57
C VAL A 28 43.62 -0.99 -8.10
N ALA A 29 44.04 0.12 -7.47
CA ALA A 29 44.59 0.10 -6.11
C ALA A 29 44.07 1.23 -5.20
N ILE A 30 42.80 1.64 -5.35
CA ILE A 30 42.04 2.33 -4.29
C ILE A 30 40.64 1.73 -4.24
N SER A 31 40.59 0.40 -4.04
CA SER A 31 39.36 -0.37 -3.81
C SER A 31 39.33 -0.98 -2.42
N MET A 32 39.99 -0.35 -1.44
CA MET A 32 39.93 -0.77 -0.05
C MET A 32 39.60 0.42 0.84
N LEU A 33 38.49 0.27 1.57
CA LEU A 33 38.01 1.11 2.67
C LEU A 33 37.36 2.45 2.29
N VAL A 34 36.34 2.41 1.43
CA VAL A 34 35.12 3.15 1.79
C VAL A 34 34.26 2.12 2.51
N ALA A 35 34.19 2.25 3.83
CA ALA A 35 33.14 1.61 4.60
C ALA A 35 31.81 2.07 3.98
N VAL A 36 31.22 1.22 3.16
CA VAL A 36 29.79 1.31 2.89
C VAL A 36 29.17 1.11 4.26
N ALA A 37 28.81 2.24 4.89
CA ALA A 37 27.79 2.24 5.90
C ALA A 37 26.61 1.54 5.22
N VAL A 38 26.46 0.26 5.52
CA VAL A 38 25.20 -0.44 5.31
C VAL A 38 24.27 0.39 6.16
N ASP A 39 23.48 1.25 5.51
CA ASP A 39 22.29 1.81 6.11
C ASP A 39 21.50 0.60 6.59
N VAL A 40 21.67 0.27 7.88
CA VAL A 40 20.77 -0.62 8.58
C VAL A 40 19.42 0.04 8.32
N PRO A 41 18.47 -0.63 7.64
CA PRO A 41 17.20 -0.02 7.35
C PRO A 41 16.64 0.46 8.68
N THR A 42 16.56 1.78 8.82
CA THR A 42 15.96 2.41 9.98
C THR A 42 14.58 1.78 10.05
N VAL A 43 14.33 1.05 11.14
CA VAL A 43 13.01 0.50 11.39
C VAL A 43 12.07 1.70 11.27
N PRO A 44 11.11 1.68 10.32
CA PRO A 44 10.34 2.88 10.04
C PRO A 44 9.69 3.36 11.34
N SER A 45 9.64 4.67 11.56
CA SER A 45 9.37 5.28 12.88
C SER A 45 8.07 4.79 13.56
N TRP A 46 7.13 4.23 12.80
CA TRP A 46 5.92 3.59 13.32
C TRP A 46 6.17 2.29 14.09
N ALA A 47 7.30 1.61 13.88
CA ALA A 47 7.63 0.37 14.57
C ALA A 47 8.08 0.58 16.03
N ALA A 48 8.36 1.82 16.42
CA ALA A 48 8.65 2.22 17.79
C ALA A 48 7.42 2.78 18.54
N GLU A 49 6.28 2.93 17.86
CA GLU A 49 5.04 3.36 18.53
C GLU A 49 4.50 2.22 19.40
N GLU A 50 4.35 2.51 20.70
CA GLU A 50 3.79 1.57 21.66
C GLU A 50 2.36 1.21 21.25
N ILE A 51 2.07 -0.09 21.18
CA ILE A 51 0.75 -0.55 20.72
C ILE A 51 -0.28 -0.12 21.76
N PRO A 52 -1.33 0.63 21.38
CA PRO A 52 -2.30 1.17 22.32
C PRO A 52 -2.93 0.08 23.20
N THR A 53 -3.11 0.36 24.49
CA THR A 53 -3.91 -0.47 25.41
C THR A 53 -5.41 -0.18 25.23
N VAL A 54 -6.29 -0.93 25.90
CA VAL A 54 -7.73 -0.61 25.93
C VAL A 54 -7.97 0.80 26.47
N GLU A 55 -7.22 1.20 27.49
CA GLU A 55 -7.27 2.55 28.07
C GLU A 55 -6.79 3.59 27.06
N GLY A 56 -5.74 3.30 26.29
CA GLY A 56 -5.25 4.17 25.23
C GLY A 56 -6.27 4.39 24.11
N ILE A 57 -6.92 3.31 23.65
CA ILE A 57 -7.99 3.39 22.64
C ILE A 57 -9.19 4.16 23.19
N THR A 58 -9.58 3.87 24.43
CA THR A 58 -10.66 4.57 25.13
C THR A 58 -10.38 6.06 25.23
N ALA A 59 -9.17 6.44 25.69
CA ALA A 59 -8.77 7.83 25.81
C ALA A 59 -8.78 8.56 24.46
N ALA A 60 -8.36 7.89 23.38
CA ALA A 60 -8.44 8.44 22.03
C ALA A 60 -9.90 8.68 21.61
N LEU A 61 -10.78 7.69 21.77
CA LEU A 61 -12.22 7.82 21.47
C LEU A 61 -12.86 8.99 22.23
N MET A 62 -12.58 9.10 23.53
CA MET A 62 -13.10 10.16 24.39
C MET A 62 -12.71 11.58 23.94
N THR A 63 -11.63 11.74 23.16
CA THR A 63 -11.26 13.05 22.61
C THR A 63 -12.23 13.57 21.55
N ARG A 64 -12.99 12.67 20.91
CA ARG A 64 -13.84 12.97 19.74
C ARG A 64 -13.07 13.58 18.55
N ASP A 65 -11.74 13.58 18.61
CA ASP A 65 -10.86 14.01 17.51
C ASP A 65 -10.62 12.83 16.57
N ILE A 66 -11.24 12.91 15.40
CA ILE A 66 -11.18 11.85 14.39
C ILE A 66 -9.75 11.51 13.99
N TYR A 67 -8.87 12.50 13.82
CA TYR A 67 -7.49 12.24 13.42
C TYR A 67 -6.72 11.47 14.50
N ARG A 68 -6.93 11.83 15.77
CA ARG A 68 -6.33 11.11 16.90
C ARG A 68 -6.85 9.68 16.99
N ILE A 69 -8.17 9.49 16.83
CA ILE A 69 -8.80 8.17 16.84
C ILE A 69 -8.25 7.30 15.72
N GLN A 70 -8.23 7.80 14.49
CA GLN A 70 -7.72 7.09 13.32
C GLN A 70 -6.26 6.66 13.50
N ARG A 71 -5.39 7.56 13.99
CA ARG A 71 -3.99 7.23 14.28
C ARG A 71 -3.88 6.09 15.29
N THR A 72 -4.61 6.17 16.41
CA THR A 72 -4.61 5.12 17.43
C THR A 72 -5.12 3.78 16.89
N LEU A 73 -6.20 3.79 16.10
CA LEU A 73 -6.74 2.58 15.48
C LEU A 73 -5.79 1.98 14.43
N LYS A 74 -5.14 2.80 13.60
CA LYS A 74 -4.16 2.34 12.59
C LYS A 74 -2.99 1.57 13.21
N ILE A 75 -2.46 2.05 14.34
CA ILE A 75 -1.38 1.34 15.07
C ILE A 75 -1.89 -0.01 15.60
N THR A 76 -3.17 -0.10 15.98
CA THR A 76 -3.81 -1.30 16.53
C THR A 76 -3.92 -2.43 15.50
N THR A 77 -4.07 -2.11 14.20
CA THR A 77 -4.20 -3.08 13.10
C THR A 77 -3.05 -4.09 13.07
N VAL A 78 -1.82 -3.70 13.46
CA VAL A 78 -0.60 -4.49 13.25
C VAL A 78 -0.54 -5.76 14.11
N ARG A 79 -1.25 -5.85 15.25
CA ARG A 79 -1.11 -7.00 16.20
C ARG A 79 -2.37 -7.44 16.93
N VAL A 80 -3.57 -7.21 16.38
CA VAL A 80 -4.82 -7.62 17.06
C VAL A 80 -4.98 -9.15 17.16
N LEU A 81 -4.39 -9.91 16.22
CA LEU A 81 -4.48 -11.38 16.18
C LEU A 81 -3.73 -12.09 17.31
N SER A 82 -2.67 -11.49 17.86
CA SER A 82 -1.85 -12.06 18.93
C SER A 82 -2.23 -11.54 20.32
N ASP A 83 -3.36 -10.84 20.41
CA ASP A 83 -3.73 -10.09 21.61
C ASP A 83 -4.15 -10.99 22.78
N ARG A 84 -3.43 -10.86 23.90
CA ARG A 84 -3.77 -11.45 25.21
C ARG A 84 -4.35 -10.43 26.19
N SER A 85 -4.40 -9.14 25.81
CA SER A 85 -4.73 -8.02 26.71
C SER A 85 -6.20 -7.58 26.66
N GLY A 86 -7.06 -8.30 25.94
CA GLY A 86 -8.49 -8.00 25.85
C GLY A 86 -8.86 -6.89 24.86
N ARG A 87 -7.89 -6.27 24.17
CA ARG A 87 -8.13 -5.30 23.10
C ARG A 87 -8.91 -5.88 21.94
N LYS A 88 -8.60 -7.12 21.54
CA LYS A 88 -9.36 -7.80 20.48
C LYS A 88 -10.85 -7.84 20.84
N GLN A 89 -11.17 -8.24 22.07
CA GLN A 89 -12.56 -8.27 22.52
C GLN A 89 -13.17 -6.87 22.59
N PHE A 90 -12.41 -5.87 23.08
CA PHE A 90 -12.87 -4.49 23.12
C PHE A 90 -13.23 -3.95 21.73
N ILE A 91 -12.38 -4.15 20.72
CA ILE A 91 -12.66 -3.74 19.33
C ILE A 91 -13.87 -4.48 18.75
N ILE A 92 -14.04 -5.77 19.06
CA ILE A 92 -15.23 -6.53 18.67
C ILE A 92 -16.49 -5.93 19.30
N ASP A 93 -16.43 -5.56 20.58
CA ASP A 93 -17.57 -4.97 21.28
C ASP A 93 -17.93 -3.58 20.72
N LEU A 94 -16.93 -2.79 20.31
CA LEU A 94 -17.16 -1.53 19.58
C LEU A 94 -17.84 -1.77 18.24
N TRP A 95 -17.44 -2.80 17.50
CA TRP A 95 -18.07 -3.16 16.21
C TRP A 95 -19.50 -3.68 16.36
N ARG A 96 -19.79 -4.38 17.45
CA ARG A 96 -21.13 -4.92 17.75
C ARG A 96 -22.05 -3.90 18.40
N ASP A 97 -21.61 -2.66 18.53
CA ASP A 97 -22.37 -1.58 19.14
C ASP A 97 -22.85 -1.92 20.58
N GLU A 98 -21.98 -2.56 21.37
CA GLU A 98 -22.25 -3.01 22.75
C GLU A 98 -22.26 -1.84 23.76
N GLY A 99 -23.10 -0.83 23.50
CA GLY A 99 -23.16 0.42 24.25
C GLY A 99 -23.49 0.29 25.73
N LEU A 100 -24.26 -0.74 26.08
CA LEU A 100 -24.60 -1.03 27.47
C LEU A 100 -23.38 -1.47 28.29
N LYS A 101 -22.37 -2.09 27.65
CA LYS A 101 -21.13 -2.52 28.30
C LYS A 101 -20.18 -1.34 28.54
N TYR A 102 -20.26 -0.31 27.69
CA TYR A 102 -19.40 0.87 27.76
C TYR A 102 -20.23 2.16 27.66
N PRO A 103 -21.05 2.47 28.68
CA PRO A 103 -22.04 3.55 28.60
C PRO A 103 -21.43 4.95 28.50
N ASN A 104 -20.17 5.11 28.90
CA ASN A 104 -19.48 6.39 28.92
C ASN A 104 -18.74 6.71 27.62
N LEU A 105 -18.70 5.79 26.66
CA LEU A 105 -18.02 6.02 25.38
C LEU A 105 -18.85 6.92 24.46
N PRO A 106 -18.20 7.72 23.59
CA PRO A 106 -18.89 8.59 22.64
C PRO A 106 -19.40 7.76 21.46
N TRP A 107 -20.54 7.09 21.66
CA TRP A 107 -21.13 6.19 20.66
C TRP A 107 -21.47 6.88 19.35
N ASP A 108 -21.83 8.16 19.38
CA ASP A 108 -22.03 8.99 18.19
C ASP A 108 -20.77 9.04 17.29
N ILE A 109 -19.59 9.04 17.90
CA ILE A 109 -18.31 9.01 17.18
C ILE A 109 -17.95 7.58 16.77
N ILE A 110 -18.15 6.60 17.65
CA ILE A 110 -17.82 5.18 17.38
C ILE A 110 -18.62 4.64 16.19
N THR A 111 -19.90 5.01 16.08
CA THR A 111 -20.78 4.57 14.98
C THR A 111 -20.62 5.41 13.72
N SER A 112 -19.76 6.43 13.71
CA SER A 112 -19.47 7.21 12.51
C SER A 112 -18.78 6.36 11.46
N VAL A 113 -19.02 6.66 10.17
CA VAL A 113 -18.43 5.88 9.06
C VAL A 113 -16.90 5.87 9.14
N GLN A 114 -16.31 7.02 9.50
CA GLN A 114 -14.87 7.22 9.66
C GLN A 114 -14.25 6.29 10.70
N VAL A 115 -14.90 6.05 11.85
CA VAL A 115 -14.35 5.15 12.87
C VAL A 115 -14.66 3.70 12.53
N ARG A 116 -15.89 3.41 12.09
CA ARG A 116 -16.36 2.06 11.75
C ARG A 116 -15.51 1.41 10.65
N VAL A 117 -15.09 2.14 9.62
CA VAL A 117 -14.24 1.58 8.55
C VAL A 117 -12.85 1.18 9.06
N TYR A 118 -12.30 1.91 10.04
CA TYR A 118 -11.05 1.53 10.70
C TYR A 118 -11.23 0.31 11.61
N LEU A 119 -12.34 0.21 12.33
CA LEU A 119 -12.67 -0.99 13.11
C LEU A 119 -12.80 -2.22 12.20
N ALA A 120 -13.47 -2.08 11.04
CA ALA A 120 -13.56 -3.13 10.04
C ALA A 120 -12.16 -3.55 9.55
N ASN A 121 -11.29 -2.60 9.23
CA ASN A 121 -9.91 -2.87 8.80
C ASN A 121 -9.11 -3.67 9.85
N ILE A 122 -9.28 -3.35 11.15
CA ILE A 122 -8.64 -4.10 12.23
C ILE A 122 -9.21 -5.53 12.35
N LEU A 123 -10.51 -5.69 12.13
CA LEU A 123 -11.24 -6.95 12.38
C LEU A 123 -11.23 -7.92 11.20
N VAL A 124 -10.96 -7.49 9.96
CA VAL A 124 -10.90 -8.39 8.80
C VAL A 124 -9.95 -9.58 9.03
N PRO A 125 -8.69 -9.39 9.47
CA PRO A 125 -7.80 -10.51 9.75
C PRO A 125 -8.35 -11.44 10.84
N VAL A 126 -9.07 -10.90 11.83
CA VAL A 126 -9.70 -11.70 12.91
C VAL A 126 -10.81 -12.56 12.34
N ALA A 127 -11.71 -11.96 11.54
CA ALA A 127 -12.85 -12.64 10.93
C ALA A 127 -12.42 -13.78 10.00
N GLN A 128 -11.31 -13.59 9.28
CA GLN A 128 -10.74 -14.62 8.39
C GLN A 128 -10.27 -15.88 9.13
N THR A 129 -10.03 -15.82 10.44
CA THR A 129 -9.73 -17.03 11.23
C THR A 129 -10.96 -17.91 11.45
N GLY A 130 -12.17 -17.42 11.15
CA GLY A 130 -13.43 -18.11 11.42
C GLY A 130 -13.77 -18.23 12.91
N ARG A 131 -13.09 -17.46 13.77
CA ARG A 131 -13.26 -17.47 15.23
C ARG A 131 -13.98 -16.22 15.70
N ASP A 132 -14.36 -16.21 16.97
CA ASP A 132 -14.94 -15.04 17.66
C ASP A 132 -16.33 -14.58 17.14
N GLY A 133 -16.98 -15.38 16.28
CA GLY A 133 -18.35 -15.12 15.80
C GLY A 133 -18.46 -13.88 14.92
N LEU A 134 -17.40 -13.54 14.19
CA LEU A 134 -17.40 -12.44 13.22
C LEU A 134 -17.69 -12.98 11.82
N ASN A 135 -18.61 -12.34 11.10
CA ASN A 135 -18.90 -12.68 9.72
C ASN A 135 -18.05 -11.81 8.79
N SER A 136 -17.16 -12.44 8.04
CA SER A 136 -16.25 -11.75 7.11
C SER A 136 -17.00 -10.95 6.05
N ASN A 137 -18.16 -11.43 5.59
CA ASN A 137 -18.97 -10.74 4.58
C ASN A 137 -19.57 -9.42 5.09
N ASP A 138 -19.80 -9.28 6.41
CA ASP A 138 -20.35 -8.04 6.96
C ASP A 138 -19.34 -6.89 6.80
N PHE A 139 -18.05 -7.15 7.00
CA PHE A 139 -17.00 -6.15 6.80
C PHE A 139 -16.81 -5.81 5.33
N LEU A 140 -16.86 -6.81 4.44
CA LEU A 140 -16.76 -6.58 3.00
C LEU A 140 -17.92 -5.72 2.50
N ASN A 141 -19.15 -6.05 2.90
CA ASN A 141 -20.33 -5.27 2.53
C ASN A 141 -20.24 -3.83 3.06
N TYR A 142 -19.89 -3.68 4.35
CA TYR A 142 -19.71 -2.37 4.95
C TYR A 142 -18.62 -1.54 4.25
N ALA A 143 -17.51 -2.17 3.87
CA ALA A 143 -16.44 -1.48 3.14
C ALA A 143 -16.89 -1.01 1.76
N TRP A 144 -17.68 -1.80 1.04
CA TRP A 144 -18.26 -1.35 -0.23
C TRP A 144 -19.20 -0.17 -0.06
N ASP A 145 -20.03 -0.16 0.98
CA ASP A 145 -20.90 0.99 1.28
C ASP A 145 -20.06 2.24 1.65
N ALA A 146 -18.97 2.05 2.40
CA ALA A 146 -18.06 3.12 2.79
C ALA A 146 -17.21 3.66 1.62
N ALA A 147 -16.97 2.86 0.58
CA ALA A 147 -16.24 3.28 -0.61
C ALA A 147 -16.99 4.32 -1.47
N GLU A 148 -18.28 4.54 -1.20
CA GLU A 148 -19.11 5.60 -1.80
C GLU A 148 -19.09 6.91 -0.98
N SER A 149 -18.31 6.97 0.10
CA SER A 149 -18.18 8.15 0.96
C SER A 149 -17.60 9.35 0.20
N PRO A 150 -18.04 10.59 0.49
CA PRO A 150 -17.38 11.79 -0.02
C PRO A 150 -16.04 12.10 0.66
N ASP A 151 -15.71 11.38 1.75
CA ASP A 151 -14.44 11.52 2.47
C ASP A 151 -13.38 10.60 1.88
N ASP A 152 -12.37 11.21 1.25
CA ASP A 152 -11.26 10.52 0.60
C ASP A 152 -10.52 9.52 1.51
N GLU A 153 -10.37 9.82 2.79
CA GLU A 153 -9.69 8.93 3.73
C GLU A 153 -10.56 7.71 4.07
N VAL A 154 -11.87 7.90 4.18
CA VAL A 154 -12.82 6.78 4.34
C VAL A 154 -12.75 5.85 3.14
N VAL A 155 -12.77 6.40 1.92
CA VAL A 155 -12.69 5.62 0.68
C VAL A 155 -11.39 4.81 0.64
N ARG A 156 -10.25 5.43 0.93
CA ARG A 156 -8.95 4.74 0.96
C ARG A 156 -8.93 3.60 1.96
N VAL A 157 -9.43 3.83 3.17
CA VAL A 157 -9.45 2.80 4.22
C VAL A 157 -10.42 1.69 3.87
N ALA A 158 -11.58 2.01 3.28
CA ALA A 158 -12.52 1.02 2.77
C ALA A 158 -11.86 0.09 1.75
N PHE A 159 -11.07 0.63 0.82
CA PHE A 159 -10.32 -0.20 -0.13
C PHE A 159 -9.23 -1.06 0.52
N ASN A 160 -8.59 -0.62 1.61
CA ASN A 160 -7.73 -1.50 2.40
C ASN A 160 -8.51 -2.68 3.02
N VAL A 161 -9.74 -2.44 3.50
CA VAL A 161 -10.61 -3.51 4.00
C VAL A 161 -10.96 -4.49 2.88
N ILE A 162 -11.33 -3.98 1.69
CA ILE A 162 -11.66 -4.78 0.50
C ILE A 162 -10.46 -5.62 0.05
N ALA A 163 -9.25 -5.05 0.08
CA ALA A 163 -8.01 -5.72 -0.32
C ALA A 163 -7.72 -6.99 0.49
N GLY A 164 -8.18 -7.04 1.75
CA GLY A 164 -8.07 -8.23 2.58
C GLY A 164 -8.83 -9.45 2.01
N PHE A 165 -9.76 -9.27 1.08
CA PHE A 165 -10.57 -10.35 0.50
C PHE A 165 -10.05 -10.77 -0.89
N ASP A 166 -9.07 -11.67 -0.90
CA ASP A 166 -8.33 -12.17 -2.08
C ASP A 166 -9.14 -13.05 -3.08
N GLU A 167 -10.42 -12.75 -3.29
CA GLU A 167 -11.32 -13.56 -4.11
C GLU A 167 -11.56 -12.94 -5.49
N ALA A 168 -11.67 -13.77 -6.54
CA ALA A 168 -11.90 -13.30 -7.92
C ALA A 168 -13.19 -12.46 -8.06
N ARG A 169 -14.25 -12.79 -7.29
CA ARG A 169 -15.49 -12.01 -7.28
C ARG A 169 -15.30 -10.58 -6.74
N VAL A 170 -14.35 -10.38 -5.83
CA VAL A 170 -14.02 -9.06 -5.27
C VAL A 170 -13.26 -8.24 -6.32
N VAL A 171 -12.29 -8.87 -7.00
CA VAL A 171 -11.60 -8.25 -8.15
C VAL A 171 -12.59 -7.79 -9.22
N GLN A 172 -13.55 -8.65 -9.60
CA GLN A 172 -14.57 -8.30 -10.58
C GLN A 172 -15.41 -7.10 -10.13
N ARG A 173 -15.74 -7.02 -8.83
CA ARG A 173 -16.49 -5.88 -8.29
C ARG A 173 -15.66 -4.59 -8.30
N ILE A 174 -14.36 -4.66 -8.06
CA ILE A 174 -13.44 -3.51 -8.22
C ILE A 174 -13.38 -3.08 -9.69
N GLU A 175 -13.28 -4.01 -10.64
CA GLU A 175 -13.33 -3.69 -12.06
C GLU A 175 -14.61 -2.96 -12.45
N ASN A 176 -15.76 -3.49 -12.01
CA ASN A 176 -17.05 -2.86 -12.27
C ASN A 176 -17.11 -1.45 -11.66
N TYR A 177 -16.69 -1.29 -10.40
CA TYR A 177 -16.60 0.01 -9.73
C TYR A 177 -15.76 1.01 -10.52
N LEU A 178 -14.55 0.63 -10.97
CA LEU A 178 -13.68 1.48 -11.77
C LEU A 178 -14.30 1.85 -13.13
N SER A 179 -15.08 0.94 -13.73
CA SER A 179 -15.73 1.15 -15.02
C SER A 179 -16.97 2.05 -14.94
N GLU A 180 -17.80 1.87 -13.91
CA GLU A 180 -19.04 2.61 -13.68
C GLU A 180 -18.75 4.06 -13.27
N GLN A 181 -17.69 4.24 -12.49
CA GLN A 181 -17.28 5.56 -12.02
C GLN A 181 -16.61 6.42 -13.11
N GLN A 182 -16.43 5.92 -14.35
CA GLN A 182 -15.90 6.62 -15.55
C GLN A 182 -14.88 7.76 -15.28
N ARG A 183 -14.00 7.58 -14.28
CA ARG A 183 -13.18 8.59 -13.56
C ARG A 183 -13.72 9.00 -12.19
N GLY A 184 -13.85 8.06 -11.26
CA GLY A 184 -14.04 8.37 -9.84
C GLY A 184 -12.97 9.35 -9.33
N THR A 185 -13.20 9.94 -8.16
CA THR A 185 -12.24 10.87 -7.53
C THR A 185 -10.85 10.25 -7.47
N TYR A 186 -9.82 11.10 -7.36
CA TYR A 186 -8.44 10.63 -7.18
C TYR A 186 -8.35 9.55 -6.08
N ALA A 187 -9.02 9.76 -4.94
CA ALA A 187 -9.03 8.81 -3.83
C ALA A 187 -9.69 7.47 -4.17
N SER A 188 -10.77 7.48 -4.94
CA SER A 188 -11.47 6.27 -5.37
C SER A 188 -10.62 5.42 -6.31
N PHE A 189 -10.00 6.07 -7.30
CA PHE A 189 -9.10 5.39 -8.23
C PHE A 189 -7.85 4.88 -7.50
N TYR A 190 -7.21 5.75 -6.71
CA TYR A 190 -6.03 5.41 -5.90
C TYR A 190 -6.33 4.22 -4.99
N GLY A 191 -7.41 4.28 -4.20
CA GLY A 191 -7.79 3.22 -3.27
C GLY A 191 -8.01 1.88 -3.98
N ALA A 192 -8.79 1.88 -5.06
CA ALA A 192 -9.06 0.67 -5.83
C ALA A 192 -7.78 0.04 -6.42
N VAL A 193 -6.90 0.86 -7.02
CA VAL A 193 -5.62 0.39 -7.58
C VAL A 193 -4.69 -0.13 -6.49
N TRP A 194 -4.64 0.54 -5.33
CA TRP A 194 -3.86 0.09 -4.18
C TRP A 194 -4.34 -1.26 -3.66
N ALA A 195 -5.67 -1.44 -3.57
CA ALA A 195 -6.27 -2.71 -3.16
C ALA A 195 -5.91 -3.84 -4.13
N LEU A 196 -6.05 -3.62 -5.44
CA LEU A 196 -5.64 -4.60 -6.45
C LEU A 196 -4.15 -4.96 -6.35
N ALA A 197 -3.30 -3.97 -6.08
CA ALA A 197 -1.86 -4.18 -5.92
C ALA A 197 -1.51 -4.93 -4.64
N GLU A 198 -2.28 -4.78 -3.57
CA GLU A 198 -2.13 -5.51 -2.30
C GLU A 198 -2.56 -6.98 -2.43
N MET A 199 -3.66 -7.25 -3.14
CA MET A 199 -4.25 -8.59 -3.24
C MET A 199 -3.28 -9.65 -3.78
N CYS A 200 -3.35 -10.86 -3.23
CA CYS A 200 -2.57 -12.03 -3.65
C CYS A 200 -3.25 -12.85 -4.75
N ASN A 201 -4.12 -12.22 -5.53
CA ASN A 201 -4.96 -12.84 -6.54
C ASN A 201 -4.46 -12.55 -7.96
N LYS A 202 -4.33 -13.59 -8.81
CA LYS A 202 -3.86 -13.45 -10.20
C LYS A 202 -4.76 -12.57 -11.07
N ASP A 203 -6.06 -12.54 -10.79
CA ASP A 203 -7.02 -11.74 -11.55
C ASP A 203 -6.85 -10.25 -11.19
N ALA A 204 -6.45 -9.93 -9.95
CA ALA A 204 -6.08 -8.57 -9.57
C ALA A 204 -4.85 -8.07 -10.36
N SER A 205 -3.82 -8.91 -10.49
CA SER A 205 -2.64 -8.59 -11.32
C SER A 205 -3.00 -8.36 -12.78
N ARG A 206 -3.84 -9.23 -13.36
CA ARG A 206 -4.31 -9.07 -14.74
C ARG A 206 -5.11 -7.79 -14.94
N LEU A 207 -5.93 -7.41 -13.97
CA LEU A 207 -6.69 -6.16 -14.02
C LEU A 207 -5.75 -4.95 -13.99
N LEU A 208 -4.69 -4.98 -13.17
CA LEU A 208 -3.67 -3.92 -13.19
C LEU A 208 -2.96 -3.82 -14.55
N ASP A 209 -2.56 -4.94 -15.15
CA ASP A 209 -1.96 -4.95 -16.50
C ASP A 209 -2.92 -4.36 -17.56
N LYS A 210 -4.22 -4.68 -17.45
CA LYS A 210 -5.27 -4.13 -18.31
C LYS A 210 -5.40 -2.61 -18.12
N LEU A 211 -5.46 -2.14 -16.88
CA LEU A 211 -5.57 -0.71 -16.56
C LEU A 211 -4.35 0.06 -17.08
N GLU A 212 -3.14 -0.46 -16.87
CA GLU A 212 -1.89 0.15 -17.34
C GLU A 212 -1.84 0.29 -18.87
N THR A 213 -2.40 -0.69 -19.60
CA THR A 213 -2.43 -0.67 -21.07
C THR A 213 -3.51 0.26 -21.63
N GLN A 214 -4.62 0.42 -20.91
CA GLN A 214 -5.80 1.16 -21.39
C GLN A 214 -5.84 2.61 -20.91
N GLU A 215 -5.16 2.93 -19.81
CA GLU A 215 -5.17 4.26 -19.22
C GLU A 215 -4.28 5.21 -20.03
N ILE A 216 -4.81 6.38 -20.31
CA ILE A 216 -4.14 7.44 -21.09
C ILE A 216 -3.74 8.62 -20.21
N ASP A 217 -4.35 8.72 -19.03
CA ASP A 217 -4.04 9.75 -18.06
C ASP A 217 -2.73 9.43 -17.34
N ARG A 218 -1.78 10.38 -17.41
CA ARG A 218 -0.44 10.20 -16.87
C ARG A 218 -0.43 10.07 -15.35
N GLU A 219 -1.25 10.84 -14.64
CA GLU A 219 -1.31 10.79 -13.18
C GLU A 219 -1.81 9.42 -12.71
N ARG A 220 -2.81 8.88 -13.40
CA ARG A 220 -3.33 7.53 -13.12
C ARG A 220 -2.33 6.42 -13.45
N LEU A 221 -1.59 6.56 -14.55
CA LEU A 221 -0.49 5.64 -14.87
C LEU A 221 0.59 5.66 -13.77
N GLU A 222 0.91 6.84 -13.23
CA GLU A 222 1.86 6.98 -12.11
C GLU A 222 1.33 6.27 -10.84
N ILE A 223 0.05 6.39 -10.51
CA ILE A 223 -0.59 5.66 -9.40
C ILE A 223 -0.47 4.14 -9.59
N ILE A 224 -0.78 3.63 -10.80
CA ILE A 224 -0.67 2.19 -11.09
C ILE A 224 0.77 1.70 -10.90
N ALA A 225 1.74 2.41 -11.46
CA ALA A 225 3.15 2.06 -11.35
C ALA A 225 3.64 2.07 -9.89
N GLU A 226 3.27 3.11 -9.13
CA GLU A 226 3.64 3.25 -7.72
C GLU A 226 3.05 2.11 -6.87
N ALA A 227 1.77 1.79 -7.07
CA ALA A 227 1.07 0.73 -6.35
C ALA A 227 1.77 -0.61 -6.51
N ARG A 228 2.09 -0.95 -7.77
CA ARG A 228 2.80 -2.17 -8.13
C ARG A 228 4.17 -2.22 -7.46
N GLN A 229 4.95 -1.15 -7.59
CA GLN A 229 6.31 -1.11 -7.05
C GLN A 229 6.30 -1.33 -5.53
N GLN A 230 5.44 -0.61 -4.79
CA GLN A 230 5.39 -0.71 -3.34
C GLN A 230 4.96 -2.11 -2.88
N TRP A 231 3.88 -2.65 -3.46
CA TRP A 231 3.35 -3.93 -3.02
C TRP A 231 4.15 -5.13 -3.48
N GLU A 232 4.78 -5.09 -4.65
CA GLU A 232 5.72 -6.16 -5.04
C GLU A 232 6.91 -6.25 -4.08
N VAL A 233 7.47 -5.10 -3.68
CA VAL A 233 8.56 -5.06 -2.69
C VAL A 233 8.08 -5.62 -1.36
N GLN A 234 6.90 -5.22 -0.90
CA GLN A 234 6.33 -5.70 0.36
C GLN A 234 6.08 -7.20 0.32
N LYS A 235 5.37 -7.71 -0.71
CA LYS A 235 5.04 -9.13 -0.88
C LYS A 235 6.29 -10.01 -0.90
N LYS A 236 7.36 -9.57 -1.60
CA LYS A 236 8.65 -10.27 -1.65
C LYS A 236 9.34 -10.31 -0.28
N ARG A 237 9.28 -9.22 0.49
CA ARG A 237 9.95 -9.12 1.81
C ARG A 237 9.22 -9.89 2.91
N SER A 238 7.89 -9.85 2.92
CA SER A 238 7.08 -10.40 4.02
C SER A 238 6.58 -11.82 3.77
N ASN A 239 6.76 -12.37 2.56
CA ASN A 239 6.13 -13.62 2.13
C ASN A 239 4.59 -13.60 2.27
N TYR A 240 3.97 -12.43 2.00
CA TYR A 240 2.54 -12.20 2.20
C TYR A 240 1.65 -13.10 1.33
N CYS A 241 2.03 -13.33 0.07
CA CYS A 241 1.25 -14.10 -0.92
C CYS A 241 1.70 -15.57 -1.09
N LYS A 242 2.03 -16.24 0.00
CA LYS A 242 2.51 -17.64 -0.03
C LYS A 242 1.44 -18.65 -0.44
#